data_AF-A0A0C1UBE1-F1
#
_entry.id   AF-A0A0C1UBE1-F1
#
_cell.length_a   1.000
_cell.length_b   1.000
_cell.length_c   1.000
_cell.angle_alpha   90.00
_cell.angle_beta   90.00
_cell.angle_gamma   90.00
#
_symmetry.space_group_name_H-M   'P 1'
#
loop_
_entity.id
_entity.type
_entity.pdbx_description
1 polymer ?
#
loop_
_entity_poly.entity_id
_entity_poly.type
_entity_poly.pdbx_seq_one_letter_code
_entity_poly.pdbx_strand_id
1 'polypeptide(L)' 'MLYNLLSNLISANKYEKEDMTNKLDVFFTFSRITTEQYQELLEKINAE' A
#
# COMPACT_ATOMS: atom_id res chain seq x y z
N MET A 1 -5.83 9.89 3.51
CA MET A 1 -4.54 10.06 4.22
C MET A 1 -3.65 8.83 4.13
N LEU A 2 -4.19 7.64 4.37
CA LEU A 2 -3.39 6.41 4.43
C LEU A 2 -2.88 5.95 3.06
N TYR A 3 -3.73 6.07 2.03
CA TYR A 3 -3.33 5.93 0.63
C TYR A 3 -2.17 6.86 0.25
N ASN A 4 -2.20 8.12 0.69
CA ASN A 4 -1.11 9.07 0.41
C ASN A 4 0.19 8.68 1.10
N LEU A 5 0.12 8.08 2.29
CA LEU A 5 1.28 7.61 3.04
C LEU A 5 1.90 6.38 2.38
N LEU A 6 1.06 5.45 1.91
CA LEU A 6 1.48 4.31 1.11
C LEU A 6 2.06 4.79 -0.23
N SER A 7 1.34 5.61 -0.98
CA SER A 7 1.84 6.18 -2.25
C SER A 7 3.16 6.93 -2.08
N ASN A 8 3.38 7.66 -0.98
CA ASN A 8 4.66 8.30 -0.70
C ASN A 8 5.79 7.29 -0.44
N LEU A 9 5.50 6.20 0.27
CA LEU A 9 6.45 5.10 0.47
C LEU A 9 6.81 4.44 -0.88
N ILE A 10 5.80 4.23 -1.75
CA ILE A 10 5.99 3.70 -3.11
C ILE A 10 6.92 4.62 -3.90
N SER A 11 6.54 5.90 -4.00
CA SER A 11 7.31 6.90 -4.75
C SER A 11 8.70 7.18 -4.18
N ALA A 12 8.90 6.96 -2.87
CA ALA A 12 10.22 7.08 -2.25
C ALA A 12 11.13 5.85 -2.52
N ASN A 13 10.62 4.82 -3.19
CA ASN A 13 11.28 3.52 -3.44
C ASN A 13 11.94 2.94 -2.17
N LYS A 14 11.33 3.25 -1.01
CA LYS A 14 11.78 2.85 0.33
C LYS A 14 10.87 1.75 0.88
N TYR A 15 10.39 0.91 0.00
CA TYR A 15 9.52 -0.19 0.34
C TYR A 15 10.04 -1.45 -0.34
N GLU A 16 10.06 -2.55 0.40
CA GLU A 16 10.15 -3.86 -0.23
C GLU A 16 8.74 -4.29 -0.62
N LYS A 17 8.57 -5.00 -1.74
CA LYS A 17 7.26 -5.53 -2.15
C LYS A 17 6.55 -6.23 -0.99
N GLU A 18 7.29 -7.01 -0.21
CA GLU A 18 6.79 -7.62 1.03
C GLU A 18 6.39 -6.61 2.12
N ASP A 19 7.21 -5.61 2.45
CA ASP A 19 6.90 -4.61 3.49
C ASP A 19 5.64 -3.80 3.15
N MET A 20 5.47 -3.54 1.85
CA MET A 20 4.37 -2.74 1.34
C MET A 20 3.08 -3.51 1.27
N THR A 21 3.13 -4.76 0.79
CA THR A 21 2.02 -5.70 0.91
C THR A 21 1.67 -5.91 2.38
N ASN A 22 2.65 -6.10 3.29
CA ASN A 22 2.38 -6.24 4.73
C ASN A 22 1.70 -5.01 5.31
N LYS A 23 2.15 -3.80 4.98
CA LYS A 23 1.48 -2.57 5.42
C LYS A 23 0.05 -2.53 4.92
N LEU A 24 -0.14 -2.75 3.62
CA LEU A 24 -1.46 -2.82 3.01
C LEU A 24 -2.37 -3.84 3.71
N ASP A 25 -1.86 -5.04 4.01
CA ASP A 25 -2.58 -6.14 4.67
C ASP A 25 -2.93 -5.79 6.12
N VAL A 26 -2.00 -5.18 6.85
CA VAL A 26 -2.23 -4.65 8.20
C VAL A 26 -3.31 -3.57 8.16
N PHE A 27 -3.20 -2.59 7.26
CA PHE A 27 -4.19 -1.52 7.15
C PHE A 27 -5.57 -2.04 6.73
N PHE A 28 -5.62 -3.04 5.85
CA PHE A 28 -6.84 -3.72 5.44
C PHE A 28 -7.46 -4.53 6.58
N THR A 29 -6.63 -5.30 7.31
CA THR A 29 -7.02 -6.07 8.51
C THR A 29 -7.59 -5.17 9.60
N PHE A 30 -7.00 -3.99 9.79
CA PHE A 30 -7.52 -2.97 10.71
C PHE A 30 -8.70 -2.16 10.14
N SER A 31 -9.22 -2.52 8.95
CA SER A 31 -10.28 -1.78 8.22
C SER A 31 -10.00 -0.28 8.09
N ARG A 32 -8.71 0.10 8.05
CA ARG A 32 -8.25 1.48 7.90
C ARG A 32 -8.21 1.94 6.45
N ILE A 33 -8.25 1.01 5.51
CA ILE A 33 -8.39 1.24 4.07
C ILE A 33 -9.45 0.31 3.50
N THR A 34 -10.08 0.73 2.42
CA THR A 34 -11.04 -0.10 1.68
C THR A 34 -10.33 -1.04 0.72
N THR A 35 -10.99 -2.12 0.32
CA THR A 35 -10.48 -3.09 -0.66
C THR A 35 -10.04 -2.42 -1.97
N GLU A 36 -10.78 -1.41 -2.44
CA GLU A 36 -10.41 -0.62 -3.63
C GLU A 36 -9.07 0.10 -3.44
N GLN A 37 -8.87 0.79 -2.31
CA GLN A 37 -7.59 1.48 -2.03
C GLN A 37 -6.44 0.49 -1.89
N TYR A 38 -6.73 -0.69 -1.30
CA TYR A 38 -5.76 -1.77 -1.19
C TYR A 38 -5.32 -2.26 -2.58
N GLN A 39 -6.27 -2.57 -3.46
CA GLN A 39 -5.99 -3.02 -4.82
C GLN A 39 -5.22 -1.97 -5.63
N GLU A 40 -5.63 -0.71 -5.61
CA GLU A 40 -4.95 0.36 -6.37
C GLU A 40 -3.48 0.48 -5.97
N LEU A 41 -3.19 0.44 -4.67
CA LEU A 41 -1.83 0.55 -4.17
C LEU A 41 -1.01 -0.69 -4.50
N LEU A 42 -1.60 -1.86 -4.40
CA LEU A 42 -0.97 -3.12 -4.74
C LEU A 42 -0.68 -3.23 -6.25
N GLU A 43 -1.57 -2.72 -7.10
CA GLU A 43 -1.32 -2.57 -8.53
C GLU A 43 -0.18 -1.59 -8.81
N LYS A 44 -0.13 -0.43 -8.13
CA LYS A 44 1.00 0.50 -8.25
C LYS A 44 2.34 -0.12 -7.86
N ILE A 45 2.36 -0.96 -6.83
CA ILE A 45 3.55 -1.68 -6.36
C ILE A 45 3.98 -2.76 -7.35
N ASN A 46 3.03 -3.48 -7.95
CA ASN A 46 3.33 -4.55 -8.90
C ASN A 46 3.60 -4.04 -10.33
N ALA A 47 3.15 -2.83 -10.66
CA ALA A 47 3.40 -2.19 -11.96
C ALA A 47 4.82 -1.60 -12.09
N GLU A 48 5.58 -1.51 -10.99
CA GLU A 48 7.03 -1.23 -10.95
C GLU A 48 7.86 -2.52 -10.89
#